data_AF-A0A4V3RDD5-F1
#
_entry.id   AF-A0A4V3RDD5-F1
#
_cell.length_a   1.000
_cell.length_b   1.000
_cell.length_c   1.000
_cell.angle_alpha   90.00
_cell.angle_beta   90.00
_cell.angle_gamma   90.00
#
_symmetry.space_group_name_H-M   'P 1'
#
loop_
_entity.id
_entity.type
_entity.pdbx_description
1 polymer ?
#
loop_
_entity_poly.entity_id
_entity_poly.type
_entity_poly.pdbx_seq_one_letter_code
_entity_poly.pdbx_strand_id
1 'polypeptide(L)'
;MRFARFVLLAQALVMASLSLAYWFRPYEMANLNGMLLMEGASVSHMRVYYGGLQLGLALFLIWAARAPERARPALMMLMITMTALVLGRLVSLWLDGGELVGFDLASLVYRIFAAALAAVAWYVIRERPEPEPERIEPAARRRVSEPPKPFQLGEAPPTLEPAPAEPAAQPFRRGDSSE
;
A
#
# COMPACT_ATOMS: atom_id res chain seq x y z
N MET A 1 11.39 -4.00 15.72
CA MET A 1 11.47 -4.56 14.33
C MET A 1 11.62 -6.07 14.24
N ARG A 2 12.58 -6.72 14.93
CA ARG A 2 12.78 -8.18 14.81
C ARG A 2 11.52 -9.01 15.12
N PHE A 3 10.80 -8.65 16.18
CA PHE A 3 9.55 -9.30 16.57
C PHE A 3 8.46 -9.18 15.49
N ALA A 4 8.14 -7.98 15.03
CA ALA A 4 7.18 -7.78 13.95
C ALA A 4 7.55 -8.51 12.66
N ARG A 5 8.83 -8.49 12.28
CA ARG A 5 9.32 -9.25 11.12
C ARG A 5 9.10 -10.75 11.31
N PHE A 6 9.36 -11.28 12.50
CA PHE A 6 9.08 -12.67 12.84
C PHE A 6 7.59 -12.98 12.72
N VAL A 7 6.70 -12.16 13.28
CA VAL A 7 5.25 -12.35 13.18
C VAL A 7 4.77 -12.36 11.73
N LEU A 8 5.21 -11.40 10.92
CA LEU A 8 4.85 -11.32 9.49
C LEU A 8 5.34 -12.54 8.70
N LEU A 9 6.58 -12.99 8.94
CA LEU A 9 7.16 -14.13 8.24
C LEU A 9 6.56 -15.47 8.69
N ALA A 10 6.31 -15.63 10.00
CA ALA A 10 5.63 -16.81 10.52
C ALA A 10 4.23 -16.94 9.93
N GLN A 11 3.48 -15.84 9.89
CA GLN A 11 2.17 -15.80 9.25
C GLN A 11 2.29 -16.12 7.75
N ALA A 12 3.23 -15.49 7.05
CA ALA A 12 3.42 -15.72 5.62
C ALA A 12 3.75 -17.18 5.32
N LEU A 13 4.54 -17.84 6.17
CA LEU A 13 4.85 -19.25 6.04
C LEU A 13 3.59 -20.11 6.15
N VAL A 14 2.77 -19.90 7.18
CA VAL A 14 1.51 -20.64 7.34
C VAL A 14 0.59 -20.41 6.14
N MET A 15 0.47 -19.17 5.68
CA MET A 15 -0.35 -18.82 4.52
C MET A 15 0.15 -19.46 3.23
N ALA A 16 1.46 -19.47 2.98
CA ALA A 16 2.06 -20.12 1.82
C ALA A 16 1.89 -21.65 1.86
N SER A 17 2.11 -22.27 3.02
CA SER A 17 1.93 -23.72 3.20
C SER A 17 0.48 -24.15 2.98
N LEU A 18 -0.49 -23.42 3.57
CA LEU A 18 -1.91 -23.68 3.35
C LEU A 18 -2.30 -23.45 1.90
N SER A 19 -1.84 -22.36 1.28
CA SER A 19 -2.08 -22.09 -0.14
C SER A 19 -1.66 -23.27 -1.02
N LEU A 20 -0.45 -23.77 -0.78
CA LEU A 20 0.11 -24.88 -1.53
C LEU A 20 -0.69 -26.17 -1.32
N ALA A 21 -1.15 -26.42 -0.10
CA ALA A 21 -2.04 -27.53 0.22
C ALA A 21 -3.39 -27.42 -0.53
N TYR A 22 -4.01 -26.24 -0.57
CA TYR A 22 -5.24 -26.01 -1.33
C TYR A 22 -5.06 -26.15 -2.85
N TRP A 23 -3.87 -25.88 -3.38
CA TRP A 23 -3.59 -26.09 -4.80
C TRP A 23 -3.47 -27.56 -5.17
N PHE A 24 -2.65 -28.31 -4.42
CA PHE A 24 -2.33 -29.69 -4.73
C PHE A 24 -3.35 -30.70 -4.21
N ARG A 25 -4.01 -30.42 -3.07
CA ARG A 25 -4.97 -31.31 -2.41
C ARG A 25 -6.29 -30.60 -2.08
N PRO A 26 -6.99 -29.99 -3.07
CA PRO A 26 -8.19 -29.19 -2.81
C PRO A 26 -9.33 -29.99 -2.18
N TYR A 27 -9.53 -31.25 -2.56
CA TYR A 27 -10.61 -32.10 -2.03
C TYR A 27 -10.38 -32.47 -0.55
N GLU A 28 -9.16 -32.86 -0.19
CA GLU A 28 -8.82 -33.18 1.20
C GLU A 28 -8.98 -31.96 2.09
N MET A 29 -8.48 -30.80 1.65
CA MET A 29 -8.60 -29.55 2.38
C MET A 29 -10.06 -29.08 2.48
N ALA A 30 -10.87 -29.27 1.45
CA ALA A 30 -12.31 -28.99 1.52
C ALA A 30 -13.00 -29.88 2.55
N ASN A 31 -12.71 -31.18 2.52
CA ASN A 31 -13.31 -32.15 3.42
C ASN A 31 -12.93 -31.90 4.89
N LEU A 32 -11.72 -31.40 5.16
CA LEU A 32 -11.33 -30.95 6.52
C LEU A 32 -12.22 -29.83 7.07
N ASN A 33 -12.79 -29.00 6.19
CA ASN A 33 -13.72 -27.94 6.54
C ASN A 33 -15.19 -28.39 6.41
N GLY A 34 -15.45 -29.70 6.28
CA GLY A 34 -16.80 -30.24 6.06
C GLY A 34 -17.40 -29.91 4.70
N MET A 35 -16.60 -29.45 3.73
CA MET A 35 -17.08 -29.08 2.39
C MET A 35 -16.89 -30.23 1.40
N LEU A 36 -17.95 -30.51 0.63
CA LEU A 36 -17.92 -31.43 -0.51
C LEU A 36 -17.86 -30.63 -1.82
N LEU A 37 -16.76 -30.78 -2.57
CA LEU A 37 -16.60 -30.16 -3.88
C LEU A 37 -17.27 -31.05 -4.93
N MET A 38 -18.46 -30.64 -5.40
CA MET A 38 -19.26 -31.44 -6.35
C MET A 38 -18.83 -31.24 -7.81
N GLU A 39 -18.39 -30.02 -8.17
CA GLU A 39 -18.06 -29.68 -9.55
C GLU A 39 -16.60 -29.23 -9.71
N GLY A 40 -16.07 -29.39 -10.93
CA GLY A 40 -14.75 -28.85 -11.29
C GLY A 40 -14.64 -27.34 -11.10
N ALA A 41 -15.76 -26.61 -11.25
CA ALA A 41 -15.83 -25.19 -10.95
C ALA A 41 -15.60 -24.91 -9.46
N SER A 42 -16.19 -25.69 -8.55
CA SER A 42 -15.98 -25.57 -7.10
C SER A 42 -14.51 -25.76 -6.73
N VAL A 43 -13.84 -26.74 -7.37
CA VAL A 43 -12.41 -26.98 -7.18
C VAL A 43 -11.57 -25.79 -7.65
N SER A 44 -11.94 -25.21 -8.81
CA SER A 44 -11.28 -24.01 -9.33
C SER A 44 -11.43 -22.83 -8.37
N HIS A 45 -12.65 -22.56 -7.88
CA HIS A 45 -12.91 -21.52 -6.87
C HIS A 45 -12.11 -21.75 -5.59
N MET A 46 -12.04 -22.99 -5.12
CA MET A 46 -11.24 -23.35 -3.95
C MET A 46 -9.76 -22.98 -4.14
N ARG A 47 -9.18 -23.34 -5.29
CA ARG A 47 -7.79 -23.01 -5.64
C ARG A 47 -7.55 -21.51 -5.76
N VAL A 48 -8.51 -20.74 -6.29
CA VAL A 48 -8.38 -19.29 -6.43
C VAL A 48 -8.45 -18.59 -5.08
N TYR A 49 -9.48 -18.87 -4.28
CA TYR A 49 -9.74 -18.14 -3.03
C TYR A 49 -8.97 -18.67 -1.82
N TYR A 50 -8.78 -19.98 -1.69
CA TYR A 50 -8.04 -20.55 -0.56
C TYR A 50 -6.57 -20.81 -0.91
N GLY A 51 -6.26 -20.99 -2.20
CA GLY A 51 -4.90 -21.12 -2.71
C GLY A 51 -4.29 -19.77 -3.09
N GLY A 52 -4.78 -19.17 -4.18
CA GLY A 52 -4.20 -17.99 -4.82
C GLY A 52 -4.23 -16.72 -3.96
N LEU A 53 -5.38 -16.38 -3.38
CA LEU A 53 -5.51 -15.22 -2.48
C LEU A 53 -4.59 -15.36 -1.26
N GLN A 54 -4.53 -16.56 -0.67
CA GLN A 54 -3.70 -16.86 0.48
C GLN A 54 -2.21 -16.73 0.14
N LEU A 55 -1.80 -17.16 -1.07
CA LEU A 55 -0.45 -16.96 -1.58
C LEU A 55 -0.13 -15.47 -1.79
N GLY A 56 -1.04 -14.73 -2.41
CA GLY A 56 -0.87 -13.30 -2.66
C GLY A 56 -0.64 -12.52 -1.37
N LEU A 57 -1.42 -12.82 -0.33
CA LEU A 57 -1.23 -12.25 1.00
C LEU A 57 0.10 -12.69 1.63
N ALA A 58 0.50 -13.96 1.51
CA ALA A 58 1.81 -14.43 2.00
C ALA A 58 2.97 -13.67 1.37
N LEU A 59 2.94 -13.49 0.04
CA LEU A 59 3.94 -12.73 -0.71
C LEU A 59 3.97 -11.25 -0.27
N PHE A 60 2.80 -10.64 -0.08
CA PHE A 60 2.69 -9.28 0.46
C PHE A 60 3.34 -9.16 1.84
N LEU A 61 3.08 -10.10 2.75
CA LEU A 61 3.67 -10.10 4.10
C LEU A 61 5.20 -10.28 4.04
N ILE A 62 5.71 -11.17 3.17
CA ILE A 62 7.15 -11.35 2.96
C ILE A 62 7.81 -10.07 2.43
N TRP A 63 7.13 -9.37 1.50
CA TRP A 63 7.59 -8.10 0.97
C TRP A 63 7.58 -6.99 2.03
N ALA A 64 6.49 -6.88 2.81
CA ALA A 64 6.35 -5.89 3.87
C ALA A 64 7.34 -6.11 5.02
N ALA A 65 7.69 -7.37 5.30
CA ALA A 65 8.67 -7.74 6.32
C ALA A 65 10.11 -7.26 6.02
N ARG A 66 10.40 -6.77 4.80
CA ARG A 66 11.74 -6.29 4.43
C ARG A 66 12.07 -4.88 4.89
N ALA A 67 11.08 -4.03 5.12
CA ALA A 67 11.28 -2.62 5.43
C ALA A 67 10.43 -2.19 6.63
N PRO A 68 10.98 -1.45 7.61
CA PRO A 68 10.22 -1.04 8.79
C PRO A 68 8.94 -0.26 8.49
N GLU A 69 9.01 0.58 7.47
CA GLU A 69 7.97 1.51 7.07
C GLU A 69 6.74 0.75 6.54
N ARG A 70 6.96 -0.43 5.95
CA ARG A 70 5.91 -1.31 5.40
C ARG A 70 5.36 -2.29 6.44
N ALA A 71 6.15 -2.64 7.44
CA ALA A 71 5.77 -3.64 8.43
C ALA A 71 4.54 -3.21 9.26
N ARG A 72 4.46 -1.93 9.65
CA ARG A 72 3.35 -1.41 10.45
C ARG A 72 1.99 -1.47 9.72
N PRO A 73 1.83 -0.92 8.49
CA PRO A 73 0.56 -1.06 7.77
C PRO A 73 0.23 -2.52 7.45
N ALA A 74 1.23 -3.37 7.17
CA ALA A 74 1.00 -4.79 6.93
C ALA A 74 0.49 -5.54 8.18
N LEU A 75 0.99 -5.21 9.37
CA LEU A 75 0.47 -5.76 10.63
C LEU A 75 -0.97 -5.31 10.89
N MET A 76 -1.31 -4.06 10.59
CA MET A 76 -2.67 -3.56 10.72
C MET A 76 -3.63 -4.25 9.74
N MET A 77 -3.22 -4.42 8.48
CA MET A 77 -3.96 -5.20 7.50
C MET A 77 -4.17 -6.65 7.99
N LEU A 78 -3.10 -7.31 8.46
CA LEU A 78 -3.17 -8.67 8.98
C LEU A 78 -4.14 -8.79 10.16
N MET A 79 -4.08 -7.86 11.10
CA MET A 79 -4.98 -7.78 12.26
C MET A 79 -6.44 -7.62 11.82
N ILE A 80 -6.73 -6.69 10.92
CA ILE A 80 -8.09 -6.45 10.40
C ILE A 80 -8.61 -7.70 9.68
N THR A 81 -7.81 -8.29 8.78
CA THR A 81 -8.20 -9.49 8.03
C THR A 81 -8.49 -10.66 8.96
N MET A 82 -7.62 -10.95 9.93
CA MET A 82 -7.83 -12.07 10.86
C MET A 82 -9.06 -11.83 11.75
N THR A 83 -9.26 -10.60 12.23
CA THR A 83 -10.43 -10.25 13.04
C THR A 83 -11.72 -10.36 12.22
N ALA A 84 -11.74 -9.88 10.98
CA ALA A 84 -12.88 -10.01 10.08
C ALA A 84 -13.23 -11.47 9.80
N LEU A 85 -12.23 -12.34 9.63
CA LEU A 85 -12.44 -13.78 9.43
C LEU A 85 -12.96 -14.48 10.70
N VAL A 86 -12.56 -14.03 11.89
CA VAL A 86 -13.10 -14.50 13.17
C VAL A 86 -14.56 -14.08 13.29
N LEU A 87 -14.86 -12.79 13.09
CA LEU A 87 -16.21 -12.25 13.16
C LEU A 87 -17.14 -12.91 12.14
N GLY A 88 -16.68 -13.10 10.89
CA GLY A 88 -17.44 -13.80 9.87
C GLY A 88 -17.81 -15.22 10.31
N ARG A 89 -16.87 -15.96 10.92
CA ARG A 89 -17.16 -17.30 11.45
C ARG A 89 -18.13 -17.26 12.63
N LEU A 90 -18.03 -16.28 13.53
CA LEU A 90 -18.97 -16.13 14.65
C LEU A 90 -20.38 -15.78 14.18
N VAL A 91 -20.50 -14.91 13.18
CA VAL A 91 -21.79 -14.58 12.56
C VAL A 91 -22.39 -15.80 11.87
N SER A 92 -21.61 -16.56 11.08
CA SER A 92 -22.08 -17.81 10.49
C SER A 92 -22.52 -18.81 11.56
N LEU A 93 -21.76 -18.98 12.64
CA LEU A 93 -22.14 -19.86 13.74
C LEU A 93 -23.49 -19.46 14.37
N TRP A 94 -23.72 -18.16 14.53
CA TRP A 94 -24.96 -17.63 15.08
C TRP A 94 -26.14 -17.83 14.14
N LEU A 95 -25.96 -17.66 12.84
CA LEU A 95 -27.01 -17.84 11.83
C LEU A 95 -27.35 -19.30 11.57
N ASP A 96 -26.33 -20.15 11.48
CA ASP A 96 -26.46 -21.55 11.06
C ASP A 96 -26.75 -22.48 12.25
N GLY A 97 -26.66 -21.99 13.49
CA GLY A 97 -26.84 -22.78 14.72
C GLY A 97 -25.82 -23.93 14.84
N GLY A 98 -24.69 -23.83 14.13
CA GLY A 98 -23.73 -24.91 13.95
C GLY A 98 -22.86 -25.19 15.17
N GLU A 99 -22.06 -26.25 15.08
CA GLU A 99 -21.07 -26.61 16.10
C GLU A 99 -19.64 -26.32 15.60
N LEU A 100 -18.78 -25.84 16.50
CA LEU A 100 -17.34 -25.67 16.24
C LEU A 100 -16.60 -26.95 16.60
N VAL A 101 -16.37 -27.83 15.63
CA VAL A 101 -15.69 -29.12 15.88
C VAL A 101 -14.46 -29.27 14.99
N GLY A 102 -13.40 -29.88 15.56
CA GLY A 102 -12.20 -30.27 14.81
C GLY A 102 -11.44 -29.09 14.19
N PHE A 103 -11.26 -29.14 12.87
CA PHE A 103 -10.48 -28.17 12.11
C PHE A 103 -11.03 -26.74 12.22
N ASP A 104 -12.34 -26.58 12.32
CA ASP A 104 -12.97 -25.26 12.41
C ASP A 104 -12.67 -24.56 13.73
N LEU A 105 -12.70 -25.29 14.84
CA LEU A 105 -12.30 -24.78 16.15
C LEU A 105 -10.80 -24.43 16.17
N ALA A 106 -9.95 -25.33 15.66
CA ALA A 106 -8.51 -25.11 15.58
C ALA A 106 -8.16 -23.88 14.72
N SER A 107 -8.83 -23.74 13.57
CA SER A 107 -8.70 -22.59 12.66
C SER A 107 -9.16 -21.29 13.33
N LEU A 108 -10.25 -21.32 14.09
CA LEU A 108 -10.74 -20.15 14.82
C LEU A 108 -9.76 -19.69 15.89
N VAL A 109 -9.27 -20.63 16.72
CA VAL A 109 -8.26 -20.36 17.76
C VAL A 109 -6.99 -19.79 17.14
N TYR A 110 -6.52 -20.39 16.04
CA TYR A 110 -5.38 -19.89 15.29
C TYR A 110 -5.58 -18.44 14.82
N ARG A 111 -6.74 -18.12 14.24
CA ARG A 111 -7.01 -16.75 13.74
C ARG A 111 -7.06 -15.74 14.87
N ILE A 112 -7.64 -16.09 16.02
CA ILE A 112 -7.65 -15.24 17.22
C ILE A 112 -6.21 -14.99 17.69
N PHE A 113 -5.40 -16.04 17.78
CA PHE A 113 -4.00 -15.93 18.17
C PHE A 113 -3.18 -15.09 17.18
N ALA A 114 -3.37 -15.29 15.87
CA ALA A 114 -2.71 -14.52 14.83
C ALA A 114 -3.11 -13.03 14.89
N ALA A 115 -4.39 -12.72 15.10
CA ALA A 115 -4.86 -11.35 15.29
C ALA A 115 -4.24 -10.68 16.53
N ALA A 116 -4.23 -11.40 17.67
CA ALA A 116 -3.63 -10.91 18.91
C ALA A 116 -2.12 -10.67 18.75
N LEU A 117 -1.41 -11.60 18.12
CA LEU A 117 0.03 -11.48 17.88
C LEU A 117 0.35 -10.31 16.94
N ALA A 118 -0.46 -10.09 15.90
CA ALA A 118 -0.35 -8.94 15.01
C ALA A 118 -0.61 -7.61 15.75
N ALA A 119 -1.63 -7.57 16.62
CA ALA A 119 -1.94 -6.38 17.43
C ALA A 119 -0.81 -6.05 18.42
N VAL A 120 -0.26 -7.06 19.10
CA VAL A 120 0.89 -6.88 20.00
C VAL A 120 2.11 -6.41 19.22
N ALA A 121 2.42 -7.03 18.07
CA ALA A 121 3.53 -6.62 17.22
C ALA A 121 3.38 -5.19 16.70
N TRP A 122 2.15 -4.80 16.35
CA TRP A 122 1.82 -3.44 15.92
C TRP A 122 2.02 -2.43 17.05
N TYR A 123 1.54 -2.75 18.27
CA TYR A 123 1.70 -1.90 19.45
C TYR A 123 3.18 -1.72 19.85
N VAL A 124 3.99 -2.79 19.71
CA VAL A 124 5.43 -2.77 20.02
C VAL A 124 6.23 -2.00 18.98
N ILE A 125 5.80 -1.94 17.71
CA ILE A 125 6.30 -0.97 16.73
C ILE A 125 5.66 0.39 17.06
N ARG A 126 6.18 1.05 18.10
CA ARG A 126 5.89 2.48 18.32
C ARG A 126 6.50 3.27 17.17
N GLU A 127 5.71 4.19 16.62
CA GLU A 127 6.14 5.17 15.62
C GLU A 127 7.48 5.77 16.06
N ARG A 128 8.50 5.68 15.20
CA ARG A 128 9.50 6.75 15.26
C ARG A 128 8.72 8.00 14.85
N PRO A 129 8.67 9.06 15.68
CA PRO A 129 8.14 10.33 15.23
C PRO A 129 8.78 10.59 13.87
N GLU A 130 7.98 10.86 12.84
CA GLU A 130 8.55 11.45 11.63
C GLU A 130 9.40 12.62 12.12
N PRO A 131 10.70 12.69 11.74
CA PRO A 131 11.51 13.83 12.13
C PRO A 131 10.72 15.06 11.70
N GLU A 132 10.30 15.84 12.69
CA GLU A 132 9.52 17.06 12.48
C GLU A 132 10.21 17.80 11.33
N PRO A 133 9.49 18.10 10.23
CA PRO A 133 10.11 18.61 9.01
C PRO A 133 10.99 19.76 9.45
N GLU A 134 12.31 19.59 9.31
CA GLU A 134 13.29 20.52 9.84
C GLU A 134 12.84 21.89 9.38
N ARG A 135 12.39 22.71 10.33
CA ARG A 135 11.84 24.03 10.02
C ARG A 135 13.01 24.76 9.39
N ILE A 136 13.02 24.81 8.07
CA ILE A 136 14.01 25.58 7.32
C ILE A 136 13.75 26.99 7.79
N GLU A 137 14.59 27.48 8.72
CA GLU A 137 14.55 28.88 9.07
C GLU A 137 14.73 29.61 7.73
N PRO A 138 13.77 30.45 7.31
CA PRO A 138 14.02 31.29 6.14
C PRO A 138 15.37 31.95 6.40
N ALA A 139 16.22 32.04 5.37
CA ALA A 139 17.55 32.64 5.45
C ALA A 139 17.46 34.13 5.84
N ALA A 140 17.06 34.39 7.08
CA ALA A 140 16.86 35.68 7.71
C ALA A 140 18.07 35.95 8.61
N ARG A 141 19.23 35.42 8.23
CA ARG A 141 20.47 36.14 8.51
C ARG A 141 20.68 37.11 7.36
N ARG A 142 19.88 38.19 7.36
CA ARG A 142 20.28 39.43 6.70
C ARG A 142 21.62 39.78 7.34
N ARG A 143 22.73 39.52 6.64
CA ARG A 143 24.02 40.10 6.99
C ARG A 143 23.80 41.61 6.90
N VAL A 144 23.61 42.26 8.05
CA VAL A 144 23.84 43.70 8.23
C VAL A 144 25.26 43.95 7.69
N SER A 145 25.55 44.88 6.79
CA SER A 145 25.01 46.22 6.56
C SER A 145 25.24 46.64 5.10
N GLU A 146 24.21 46.66 4.27
CA GLU A 146 24.23 47.50 3.08
C GLU A 146 22.98 48.37 3.13
N PRO A 147 23.11 49.71 3.13
CA PRO A 147 21.96 50.57 3.06
C PRO A 147 21.17 50.22 1.79
N PRO A 148 19.83 50.16 1.84
CA PRO A 148 19.03 49.83 0.67
C PRO A 148 19.39 50.82 -0.44
N LYS A 149 19.78 50.31 -1.61
CA LYS A 149 20.02 51.16 -2.78
C LYS A 149 18.75 51.98 -3.03
N PRO A 150 18.86 53.31 -3.21
CA PRO A 150 17.70 54.11 -3.53
C PRO A 150 17.09 53.59 -4.83
N PHE A 151 15.76 53.56 -4.87
CA PHE A 151 15.03 53.20 -6.08
C PHE A 151 15.47 54.16 -7.20
N GLN A 152 16.02 53.62 -8.28
CA GLN A 152 16.19 54.39 -9.49
C GLN A 152 14.87 54.30 -10.24
N LEU A 153 14.08 55.37 -10.19
CA LEU A 153 12.99 55.56 -11.13
C LEU A 153 13.66 55.56 -12.51
N GLY A 154 13.35 54.57 -13.36
CA GLY A 154 14.03 54.40 -14.64
C GLY A 154 14.10 55.74 -15.38
N GLU A 155 15.32 56.11 -15.79
CA GLU A 155 15.49 57.23 -16.72
C GLU A 155 14.61 56.94 -17.94
N ALA A 156 13.86 57.96 -18.37
CA ALA A 156 13.09 57.88 -19.60
C ALA A 156 13.98 57.31 -20.72
N PRO A 157 13.47 56.39 -21.55
CA PRO A 157 14.29 55.78 -22.59
C PRO A 157 14.92 56.90 -23.43
N PRO A 158 16.23 56.83 -23.72
CA PRO A 158 16.85 57.84 -24.57
C PRO A 158 16.12 57.86 -25.91
N THR A 159 15.75 59.06 -26.37
CA THR A 159 15.18 59.30 -27.69
C THR A 159 16.08 58.62 -28.72
N LEU A 160 15.63 57.49 -29.26
CA LEU A 160 16.30 56.80 -30.36
C LEU A 160 16.22 57.73 -31.57
N GLU A 161 17.34 58.38 -31.94
CA GLU A 161 17.47 58.95 -33.27
C GLU A 161 17.21 57.85 -34.30
N PRO A 162 16.39 58.12 -35.34
CA PRO A 162 15.94 57.06 -36.24
C PRO A 162 17.12 56.52 -37.05
N ALA A 163 17.47 55.25 -36.80
CA ALA A 163 18.34 54.49 -37.69
C ALA A 163 17.70 54.38 -39.09
N PRO A 164 18.48 54.50 -40.19
CA PRO A 164 17.95 54.43 -41.54
C PRO A 164 17.24 53.10 -41.80
N ALA A 165 16.07 53.18 -42.45
CA ALA A 165 15.16 52.07 -42.70
C ALA A 165 15.85 50.86 -43.35
N GLU A 166 15.99 49.77 -42.60
CA GLU A 166 16.17 48.46 -43.21
C GLU A 166 14.84 48.02 -43.85
N PRO A 167 14.86 47.56 -45.12
CA PRO A 167 13.65 47.29 -45.87
C PRO A 167 12.87 46.14 -45.23
N ALA A 168 11.61 46.41 -44.91
CA ALA A 168 10.68 45.46 -44.33
C ALA A 168 10.65 44.16 -45.14
N ALA A 169 10.98 43.04 -44.50
CA ALA A 169 10.73 41.71 -45.02
C ALA A 169 9.22 41.58 -45.28
N GLN A 170 8.84 41.47 -46.55
CA GLN A 170 7.44 41.37 -46.95
C GLN A 170 6.81 40.11 -46.35
N PRO A 171 5.59 40.19 -45.79
CA PRO A 171 4.94 39.04 -45.21
C PRO A 171 4.55 38.03 -46.30
N PHE A 172 5.02 36.80 -46.14
CA PHE A 172 4.67 35.67 -47.00
C PHE A 172 3.15 35.40 -46.89
N ARG A 173 2.37 35.82 -47.88
CA ARG A 173 0.92 35.58 -47.95
C ARG A 173 0.69 34.16 -48.48
N ARG A 174 0.15 33.28 -47.63
CA ARG A 174 -0.27 31.93 -48.01
C ARG A 174 -1.69 32.00 -48.60
N GLY A 175 -1.81 31.93 -49.93
CA GLY A 175 -3.05 31.63 -50.66
C GLY A 175 -3.50 32.70 -51.66
N ASP A 176 -3.30 32.42 -52.95
CA ASP A 176 -4.07 32.78 -54.17
C ASP A 176 -3.14 32.47 -55.37
N SER A 177 -3.08 31.23 -55.88
CA SER A 177 -3.95 30.56 -56.88
C SER A 177 -3.78 31.07 -58.32
N SER A 178 -3.35 30.13 -59.17
CA SER A 178 -3.54 29.99 -60.63
C SER A 178 -3.04 31.11 -61.55
N GLU A 179 -2.01 30.80 -62.36
CA GLU A 179 -2.13 30.33 -63.76
C GLU A 179 -0.89 29.53 -64.17
#